data_AF-A0A9Q8QG27-F1
#
_entry.id   AF-A0A9Q8QG27-F1
#
_cell.length_a   1.000
_cell.length_b   1.000
_cell.length_c   1.000
_cell.angle_alpha   90.00
_cell.angle_beta   90.00
_cell.angle_gamma   90.00
#
_symmetry.space_group_name_H-M   'P 1'
#
loop_
_entity.id
_entity.type
_entity.pdbx_description
1 polymer ?
#
loop_
_entity_poly.entity_id
_entity_poly.type
_entity_poly.pdbx_seq_one_letter_code
_entity_poly.pdbx_strand_id
1 'polypeptide(L)'
;MSAFDEYQTPLVSRYTSSEMRKIFTPRQRYSTWRQLWLWLAEAEQELGVDKISNEALDAIRANLVVSDDAFKVAADEEKRVRHDVMAHIHALEKDAPAAAGVIHLGATSCFGT
;
A
#
# COMPACT_ATOMS: atom_id res chain seq x y z
N MET A 1 13.54 11.71 19.44
CA MET A 1 13.91 10.73 20.49
C MET A 1 14.90 9.76 19.88
N SER A 2 15.87 9.30 20.65
CA SER A 2 16.81 8.27 20.21
C SER A 2 16.13 6.91 20.22
N ALA A 3 16.66 5.97 19.45
CA ALA A 3 16.25 4.56 19.50
C ALA A 3 16.37 3.94 20.91
N PHE A 4 17.22 4.51 21.77
CA PHE A 4 17.40 4.08 23.16
C PHE A 4 16.32 4.61 24.13
N ASP A 5 15.52 5.57 23.69
CA ASP A 5 14.46 6.17 24.51
C ASP A 5 13.11 5.46 24.33
N GLU A 6 13.05 4.45 23.46
CA GLU A 6 11.83 3.71 23.11
C GLU A 6 12.04 2.20 23.26
N TYR A 7 10.96 1.48 23.59
CA TYR A 7 11.01 0.02 23.68
C TYR A 7 11.34 -0.59 22.31
N GLN A 8 12.31 -1.51 22.30
CA GLN A 8 12.64 -2.30 21.12
C GLN A 8 12.59 -3.79 21.44
N THR A 9 11.96 -4.56 20.56
CA THR A 9 12.02 -6.02 20.66
C THR A 9 13.40 -6.54 20.22
N PRO A 10 14.04 -7.43 21.00
CA PRO A 10 15.36 -7.95 20.68
C PRO A 10 15.37 -8.82 19.40
N LEU A 11 14.19 -9.29 18.97
CA LEU A 11 14.04 -9.97 17.68
C LEU A 11 14.46 -9.04 16.53
N VAL A 12 13.93 -7.81 16.51
CA VAL A 12 14.22 -6.85 15.45
C VAL A 12 15.59 -6.20 15.64
N SER A 13 16.01 -5.89 16.88
CA SER A 13 17.24 -5.13 17.10
C SER A 13 18.52 -5.98 17.11
N ARG A 14 18.44 -7.30 17.37
CA ARG A 14 19.63 -8.15 17.59
C ARG A 14 19.64 -9.47 16.83
N TYR A 15 18.55 -10.23 16.86
CA TYR A 15 18.61 -11.66 16.51
C TYR A 15 18.19 -11.99 15.08
N THR A 16 17.20 -11.28 14.53
CA THR A 16 16.62 -11.62 13.22
C THR A 16 17.44 -11.05 12.06
N SER A 17 17.57 -11.82 10.98
CA SER A 17 18.26 -11.38 9.76
C SER A 17 17.64 -10.12 9.16
N SER A 18 18.41 -9.36 8.39
CA SER A 18 17.91 -8.19 7.66
C SER A 18 16.76 -8.55 6.71
N GLU A 19 16.86 -9.68 6.02
CA GLU A 19 15.85 -10.17 5.07
C GLU A 19 14.51 -10.44 5.76
N MET A 20 14.52 -11.20 6.86
CA MET A 20 13.31 -11.53 7.60
C MET A 20 12.67 -10.28 8.22
N ARG A 21 13.49 -9.33 8.72
CA ARG A 21 12.98 -8.04 9.20
C ARG A 21 12.28 -7.25 8.10
N LYS A 22 12.86 -7.23 6.89
CA LYS A 22 12.31 -6.50 5.73
C LYS A 22 10.91 -6.97 5.37
N ILE A 23 10.65 -8.29 5.41
CA ILE A 23 9.34 -8.90 5.08
C ILE A 23 8.20 -8.27 5.89
N PHE A 24 8.42 -8.04 7.18
CA PHE A 24 7.41 -7.51 8.09
C PHE A 24 7.48 -5.99 8.30
N THR A 25 8.23 -5.27 7.47
CA THR A 25 8.24 -3.81 7.54
C THR A 25 6.91 -3.23 7.04
N PRO A 26 6.49 -2.06 7.55
CA PRO A 26 5.34 -1.34 7.00
C PRO A 26 5.47 -1.11 5.49
N ARG A 27 6.66 -0.73 5.01
CA ARG A 27 6.89 -0.51 3.56
C ARG A 27 6.64 -1.76 2.75
N GLN A 28 7.13 -2.91 3.21
CA GLN A 28 6.89 -4.18 2.51
C GLN A 28 5.39 -4.52 2.52
N ARG A 29 4.72 -4.44 3.67
CA ARG A 29 3.28 -4.70 3.79
C ARG A 29 2.47 -3.87 2.80
N TYR A 30 2.62 -2.54 2.84
CA TYR A 30 1.81 -1.66 2.02
C TYR A 30 2.21 -1.69 0.54
N SER A 31 3.47 -1.96 0.21
CA SER A 31 3.87 -2.19 -1.19
C SER A 31 3.26 -3.50 -1.73
N THR A 32 3.15 -4.53 -0.88
CA THR A 32 2.43 -5.75 -1.20
C THR A 32 0.94 -5.47 -1.43
N TRP A 33 0.30 -4.57 -0.67
CA TRP A 33 -1.09 -4.16 -0.95
C TRP A 33 -1.23 -3.50 -2.32
N ARG A 34 -0.32 -2.58 -2.68
CA ARG A 34 -0.31 -1.95 -4.01
C ARG A 34 -0.15 -2.99 -5.12
N GLN A 35 0.68 -4.01 -4.91
CA GLN A 35 0.83 -5.13 -5.84
C GLN A 35 -0.45 -5.96 -5.98
N LEU A 36 -1.14 -6.25 -4.86
CA LEU A 36 -2.42 -6.97 -4.87
C LEU A 36 -3.50 -6.17 -5.62
N TRP A 37 -3.57 -4.86 -5.43
CA TRP A 37 -4.51 -4.00 -6.16
C TRP A 37 -4.18 -3.89 -7.64
N LEU A 38 -2.90 -3.91 -8.02
CA LEU A 38 -2.51 -4.01 -9.43
C LEU A 38 -3.02 -5.32 -10.04
N TRP A 39 -2.76 -6.46 -9.39
CA TRP A 39 -3.22 -7.76 -9.89
C TRP A 39 -4.74 -7.86 -9.94
N LEU A 40 -5.44 -7.27 -8.96
CA LEU A 40 -6.89 -7.16 -9.00
C LEU A 40 -7.35 -6.40 -10.23
N ALA A 41 -6.78 -5.21 -10.47
CA ALA A 41 -7.15 -4.37 -11.60
C ALA A 41 -6.82 -5.03 -12.95
N GLU A 42 -5.68 -5.71 -13.06
CA GLU A 42 -5.30 -6.50 -14.23
C GLU A 42 -6.32 -7.62 -14.50
N ALA A 43 -6.67 -8.40 -13.47
CA ALA A 43 -7.65 -9.48 -13.59
C ALA A 43 -9.05 -8.98 -13.95
N GLU A 44 -9.50 -7.86 -13.35
CA GLU A 44 -10.78 -7.25 -13.68
C GLU A 44 -10.82 -6.70 -15.11
N GLN A 45 -9.72 -6.10 -15.59
CA GLN A 45 -9.61 -5.66 -16.97
C GLN A 45 -9.69 -6.84 -17.95
N GLU A 46 -8.99 -7.94 -17.67
CA GLU A 46 -9.04 -9.17 -18.48
C GLU A 46 -10.45 -9.79 -18.53
N LEU A 47 -11.25 -9.62 -17.47
CA LEU A 47 -12.64 -10.08 -17.39
C LEU A 47 -13.66 -9.10 -18.02
N GLY A 48 -13.21 -7.96 -18.56
CA GLY A 48 -14.05 -7.02 -19.30
C GLY A 48 -14.59 -5.84 -18.48
N VAL A 49 -13.93 -5.46 -17.39
CA VAL A 49 -14.26 -4.22 -16.66
C VAL A 49 -13.66 -3.01 -17.40
N ASP A 50 -14.43 -2.43 -18.32
CA ASP A 50 -14.01 -1.32 -19.21
C ASP A 50 -13.57 -0.04 -18.48
N LYS A 51 -13.89 0.11 -17.18
CA LYS A 51 -13.49 1.26 -16.37
C LYS A 51 -11.97 1.29 -16.12
N ILE A 52 -11.29 0.15 -16.20
CA ILE A 52 -9.87 0.01 -15.89
C ILE A 52 -9.06 0.21 -17.17
N SER A 53 -8.45 1.38 -17.30
CA SER A 53 -7.62 1.70 -18.46
C SER A 53 -6.17 1.21 -18.30
N ASN A 54 -5.45 1.07 -19.41
CA ASN A 54 -4.03 0.72 -19.37
C ASN A 54 -3.19 1.79 -18.68
N GLU A 55 -3.58 3.07 -18.81
CA GLU A 55 -2.94 4.18 -18.12
C GLU A 55 -3.10 4.07 -16.59
N ALA A 56 -4.25 3.58 -16.12
CA ALA A 56 -4.46 3.31 -14.70
C ALA A 56 -3.50 2.21 -14.20
N LEU A 57 -3.38 1.11 -14.94
CA LEU A 57 -2.48 0.00 -14.60
C LEU A 57 -1.01 0.45 -14.58
N ASP A 58 -0.58 1.21 -15.58
CA ASP A 58 0.78 1.73 -15.66
C ASP A 58 1.08 2.72 -14.54
N ALA A 59 0.11 3.56 -14.15
CA ALA A 59 0.25 4.46 -13.02
C ALA A 59 0.40 3.70 -11.69
N ILE A 60 -0.31 2.58 -11.50
CA ILE A 60 -0.13 1.72 -10.31
C ILE A 60 1.25 1.04 -10.35
N ARG A 61 1.66 0.47 -11.51
CA ARG A 61 2.98 -0.18 -11.70
C ARG A 61 4.14 0.76 -11.35
N ALA A 62 4.05 2.03 -11.75
CA ALA A 62 5.06 3.04 -11.45
C ALA A 62 5.16 3.37 -9.94
N ASN A 63 4.13 3.05 -9.15
CA ASN A 63 4.00 3.45 -7.75
C ASN A 63 3.88 2.26 -6.79
N LEU A 64 4.36 1.07 -7.16
CA LEU A 64 4.24 -0.14 -6.32
C LEU A 64 4.96 -0.02 -4.97
N VAL A 65 6.13 0.61 -4.94
CA VAL A 65 6.89 0.82 -3.71
C VAL A 65 6.39 2.09 -3.03
N VAL A 66 5.83 1.96 -1.83
CA VAL A 66 5.32 3.10 -1.06
C VAL A 66 6.45 4.06 -0.70
N SER A 67 6.29 5.34 -1.03
CA SER A 67 7.23 6.41 -0.70
C SER A 67 7.03 6.95 0.72
N ASP A 68 8.01 7.69 1.25
CA ASP A 68 7.90 8.33 2.57
C ASP A 68 6.81 9.40 2.60
N ASP A 69 6.56 10.07 1.47
CA ASP A 69 5.50 11.06 1.35
C ASP A 69 4.12 10.40 1.30
N ALA A 70 3.99 9.25 0.63
CA ALA A 70 2.76 8.46 0.67
C ALA A 70 2.43 7.97 2.09
N PHE A 71 3.44 7.66 2.91
CA PHE A 71 3.24 7.36 4.34
C PHE A 71 2.68 8.53 5.12
N LYS A 72 3.13 9.76 4.87
CA LYS A 72 2.59 10.97 5.52
C LYS A 72 1.14 11.19 5.12
N VAL A 73 0.85 11.08 3.81
CA VAL A 73 -0.51 11.20 3.28
C VAL A 73 -1.45 10.16 3.90
N ALA A 74 -1.02 8.90 3.97
CA ALA A 74 -1.79 7.83 4.59
C ALA A 74 -1.99 8.09 6.09
N ALA A 75 -0.96 8.52 6.83
CA ALA A 75 -1.09 8.79 8.26
C ALA A 75 -2.07 9.93 8.58
N ASP A 76 -2.10 10.98 7.76
CA ASP A 76 -3.04 12.09 7.94
C ASP A 76 -4.47 11.70 7.55
N GLU A 77 -4.62 10.88 6.51
CA GLU A 77 -5.91 10.36 6.09
C GLU A 77 -6.47 9.34 7.10
N GLU A 78 -5.63 8.46 7.64
CA GLU A 78 -6.02 7.47 8.65
C GLU A 78 -6.57 8.14 9.92
N LYS A 79 -6.01 9.28 10.35
CA LYS A 79 -6.58 10.06 11.46
C LYS A 79 -8.00 10.55 11.15
N ARG A 80 -8.29 10.87 9.89
CA ARG A 80 -9.58 11.38 9.42
C ARG A 80 -10.61 10.26 9.28
N VAL A 81 -10.24 9.17 8.61
CA VAL A 81 -11.17 8.08 8.23
C VAL A 81 -11.17 6.90 9.21
N ARG A 82 -10.19 6.86 10.13
CA ARG A 82 -9.98 5.80 11.13
C ARG A 82 -9.86 4.40 10.54
N HIS A 83 -9.30 4.31 9.33
CA HIS A 83 -9.12 3.07 8.59
C HIS A 83 -7.87 3.14 7.71
N ASP A 84 -6.91 2.26 7.99
CA ASP A 84 -5.60 2.17 7.33
C ASP A 84 -5.68 1.79 5.85
N VAL A 85 -6.47 0.76 5.50
CA VAL A 85 -6.69 0.35 4.10
C VAL A 85 -7.22 1.51 3.27
N MET A 86 -8.27 2.18 3.73
CA MET A 86 -8.84 3.35 3.03
C MET A 86 -7.84 4.50 2.91
N ALA A 87 -7.04 4.73 3.95
CA ALA A 87 -6.01 5.74 3.92
C ALA A 87 -4.90 5.43 2.90
N HIS A 88 -4.50 4.16 2.78
CA HIS A 88 -3.52 3.73 1.79
C HIS A 88 -4.06 3.68 0.36
N ILE A 89 -5.36 3.42 0.17
CA ILE A 89 -6.04 3.60 -1.12
C ILE A 89 -5.94 5.08 -1.51
N HIS A 90 -6.36 6.00 -0.64
CA HIS A 90 -6.30 7.43 -0.89
C HIS A 90 -4.88 7.93 -1.20
N ALA A 91 -3.88 7.41 -0.49
CA ALA A 91 -2.48 7.73 -0.75
C ALA A 91 -2.01 7.24 -2.13
N LEU A 92 -2.41 6.04 -2.55
CA LEU A 92 -2.10 5.54 -3.90
C LEU A 92 -2.85 6.32 -4.99
N GLU A 93 -4.09 6.73 -4.77
CA GLU A 93 -4.82 7.58 -5.73
C GLU A 93 -4.13 8.93 -5.95
N LYS A 94 -3.47 9.47 -4.91
CA LYS A 94 -2.65 10.69 -5.04
C LYS A 94 -1.36 10.45 -5.82
N ASP A 95 -0.70 9.31 -5.60
CA ASP A 95 0.52 8.93 -6.33
C ASP A 95 0.21 8.54 -7.80
N ALA A 96 -0.97 7.98 -8.04
CA ALA A 96 -1.44 7.47 -9.34
C ALA A 96 -2.85 8.01 -9.67
N PRO A 97 -2.99 9.30 -10.04
CA PRO A 97 -4.29 9.91 -10.29
C PRO A 97 -5.10 9.23 -11.41
N ALA A 98 -4.41 8.64 -12.40
CA ALA A 98 -5.05 7.89 -13.48
C ALA A 98 -5.77 6.62 -13.00
N ALA A 99 -5.39 6.08 -11.84
CA ALA A 99 -6.01 4.92 -11.22
C ALA A 99 -7.09 5.28 -10.18
N ALA A 100 -7.34 6.57 -9.93
CA ALA A 100 -8.32 6.99 -8.94
C ALA A 100 -9.71 6.43 -9.25
N GLY A 101 -10.36 5.84 -8.24
CA GLY A 101 -11.68 5.23 -8.38
C GLY A 101 -11.73 3.85 -9.06
N VAL A 102 -10.59 3.26 -9.43
CA VAL A 102 -10.49 1.84 -9.83
C VAL A 102 -9.63 1.00 -8.87
N ILE A 103 -8.87 1.65 -7.97
CA ILE A 103 -8.14 0.94 -6.91
C ILE A 103 -9.15 0.25 -5.98
N HIS A 104 -8.93 -1.03 -5.70
CA HIS A 104 -9.75 -1.83 -4.78
C HIS A 104 -11.22 -1.99 -5.21
N LEU A 105 -11.49 -1.87 -6.51
CA LEU A 105 -12.84 -2.03 -7.07
C LEU A 105 -13.43 -3.40 -6.70
N GLY A 106 -14.68 -3.40 -6.22
CA GLY A 106 -15.41 -4.63 -5.86
C GLY A 106 -14.87 -5.45 -4.68
N ALA A 107 -13.66 -5.17 -4.19
CA ALA A 107 -13.01 -5.88 -3.11
C ALA A 107 -13.41 -5.35 -1.72
N THR A 108 -13.07 -6.12 -0.69
CA THR A 108 -13.21 -5.73 0.72
C THR A 108 -11.83 -5.60 1.36
N SER A 109 -11.74 -4.91 2.49
CA SER A 109 -10.47 -4.62 3.18
C SER A 109 -9.59 -5.87 3.40
N CYS A 110 -10.21 -7.02 3.68
CA CYS A 110 -9.52 -8.30 3.88
C CYS A 110 -8.81 -8.86 2.65
N PHE A 111 -9.04 -8.31 1.46
CA PHE A 111 -8.26 -8.65 0.27
C PHE A 111 -6.81 -8.13 0.38
N GLY A 112 -6.61 -6.99 1.05
CA GLY A 112 -5.30 -6.39 1.24
C GLY A 112 -4.61 -6.83 2.54
N THR A 113 -5.35 -6.96 3.64
CA THR A 113 -4.80 -7.22 4.99
C THR A 113 -4.45 -8.67 5.24
#